data_AF-C4LZS7-F1
#
_entry.id   AF-C4LZS7-F1
#
_cell.length_a   1.000
_cell.length_b   1.000
_cell.length_c   1.000
_cell.angle_alpha   90.00
_cell.angle_beta   90.00
_cell.angle_gamma   90.00
#
_symmetry.space_group_name_H-M   'P 1'
#
loop_
_entity.id
_entity.type
_entity.pdbx_description
1 polymer ?
#
loop_
_entity_poly.entity_id
_entity_poly.type
_entity_poly.pdbx_seq_one_letter_code
_entity_poly.pdbx_strand_id
1 'polypeptide(L)'
;MGRSSSSSSSSSESPSSSSSASSSYSEERYSRDKKEKKKSEKKPKKEGARELKRRKKEEIATLSKEIYTMFVKRSLLASGLSEEEAEKKVDKRWKKAGHEVKVVYEQLAYIESVLIGNAAVMKKKRKADTSRRKEDWHPYLLFCKVKRDSVVNDGISGSAVMKRLSVMWKNLSDKEREKYTVLAKENKRKDLEKEANEEKALTALSSRIITNDLNTPSSQQNLTIPVVSALPIPMNIVTEINLNEEMNLSIPSRLPPTTIQPSLQPSLQSSIPRTIAPPAPSGSMSQ
;
A
#
# COMPACT_ATOMS: atom_id res chain seq x y z
N MET A 1 -11.35 -80.24 -20.25
CA MET A 1 -11.86 -79.11 -21.07
C MET A 1 -11.72 -77.86 -20.21
N GLY A 2 -11.07 -76.76 -20.56
CA GLY A 2 -10.37 -76.33 -21.76
C GLY A 2 -9.23 -75.36 -21.37
N ARG A 3 -8.36 -75.12 -22.34
CA ARG A 3 -7.13 -74.30 -22.28
C ARG A 3 -7.43 -72.80 -22.41
N SER A 4 -6.52 -71.95 -21.92
CA SER A 4 -5.94 -70.73 -22.57
C SER A 4 -5.21 -69.92 -21.46
N SER A 5 -3.89 -69.66 -21.39
CA SER A 5 -2.85 -69.10 -22.28
C SER A 5 -2.97 -67.60 -22.61
N SER A 6 -2.16 -66.77 -21.93
CA SER A 6 -1.43 -65.57 -22.43
C SER A 6 -0.68 -64.94 -21.25
N SER A 7 0.66 -64.97 -21.14
CA SER A 7 1.72 -64.30 -21.92
C SER A 7 1.70 -62.77 -21.80
N SER A 8 2.44 -62.23 -20.84
CA SER A 8 2.86 -60.82 -20.82
C SER A 8 4.37 -60.74 -20.66
N SER A 9 4.94 -60.06 -21.64
CA SER A 9 6.32 -60.01 -22.07
C SER A 9 7.22 -59.26 -21.10
N SER A 10 8.40 -59.84 -20.87
CA SER A 10 9.56 -59.20 -20.26
C SER A 10 10.21 -58.28 -21.30
N SER A 11 10.32 -56.98 -21.00
CA SER A 11 11.10 -56.03 -21.80
C SER A 11 12.41 -55.75 -21.09
N SER A 12 13.44 -56.34 -21.66
CA SER A 12 14.86 -56.20 -21.34
C SER A 12 15.36 -54.78 -21.54
N GLU A 13 16.01 -54.29 -20.49
CA GLU A 13 16.94 -53.17 -20.47
C GLU A 13 18.15 -53.46 -21.38
N SER A 14 18.66 -52.44 -22.07
CA SER A 14 20.09 -52.30 -22.43
C SER A 14 20.40 -50.91 -23.01
N PRO A 15 21.67 -50.46 -22.94
CA PRO A 15 22.02 -49.08 -22.59
C PRO A 15 22.45 -48.26 -23.81
N SER A 16 22.04 -46.98 -23.85
CA SER A 16 22.55 -46.00 -24.80
C SER A 16 23.68 -45.17 -24.19
N SER A 17 24.89 -45.59 -24.53
CA SER A 17 25.89 -44.77 -25.22
C SER A 17 26.14 -43.37 -24.68
N SER A 18 27.20 -43.31 -23.87
CA SER A 18 28.16 -42.22 -23.79
C SER A 18 28.31 -41.42 -25.10
N SER A 19 27.93 -40.15 -25.06
CA SER A 19 28.45 -39.13 -25.97
C SER A 19 28.85 -37.92 -25.14
N SER A 20 30.12 -37.93 -24.78
CA SER A 20 30.92 -36.81 -24.31
C SER A 20 30.91 -35.70 -25.35
N ALA A 21 29.93 -34.80 -25.25
CA ALA A 21 30.01 -33.50 -25.89
C ALA A 21 30.78 -32.56 -24.94
N SER A 22 32.06 -32.36 -25.28
CA SER A 22 32.91 -31.30 -24.74
C SER A 22 32.19 -29.96 -24.82
N SER A 23 31.57 -29.56 -23.71
CA SER A 23 31.21 -28.16 -23.48
C SER A 23 32.51 -27.42 -23.21
N SER A 24 33.14 -26.96 -24.29
CA SER A 24 34.23 -26.00 -24.27
C SER A 24 33.68 -24.70 -23.67
N TYR A 25 33.71 -24.68 -22.34
CA TYR A 25 33.38 -23.58 -21.47
C TYR A 25 34.34 -22.44 -21.82
N SER A 26 33.81 -21.51 -22.62
CA SER A 26 34.48 -20.27 -22.99
C SER A 26 34.47 -19.34 -21.77
N GLU A 27 35.40 -19.58 -20.85
CA GLU A 27 35.61 -18.78 -19.63
C GLU A 27 36.49 -17.54 -19.89
N GLU A 28 36.45 -16.99 -21.10
CA GLU A 28 37.16 -15.79 -21.50
C GLU A 28 36.19 -14.80 -22.12
N ARG A 29 35.37 -14.14 -21.28
CA ARG A 29 34.79 -12.80 -21.56
C ARG A 29 33.97 -12.15 -20.43
N TYR A 30 34.18 -12.54 -19.17
CA TYR A 30 33.58 -11.84 -18.02
C TYR A 30 34.63 -11.30 -17.05
N SER A 31 35.51 -10.41 -17.51
CA SER A 31 36.41 -9.67 -16.59
C SER A 31 36.81 -8.25 -17.03
N ARG A 32 36.08 -7.64 -17.97
CA ARG A 32 36.40 -6.28 -18.43
C ARG A 32 35.18 -5.35 -18.57
N ASP A 33 34.22 -5.44 -17.64
CA ASP A 33 33.12 -4.45 -17.60
C ASP A 33 32.54 -4.21 -16.20
N LYS A 34 33.41 -4.27 -15.18
CA LYS A 34 33.02 -4.06 -13.77
C LYS A 34 33.68 -2.83 -13.14
N LYS A 35 34.09 -1.84 -13.95
CA LYS A 35 34.79 -0.64 -13.47
C LYS A 35 34.12 0.71 -13.76
N GLU A 36 32.99 0.77 -14.46
CA GLU A 36 32.36 2.07 -14.81
C GLU A 36 30.89 2.25 -14.40
N LYS A 37 30.38 1.42 -13.47
CA LYS A 37 29.04 1.64 -12.89
C LYS A 37 29.05 1.79 -11.37
N LYS A 38 30.08 2.45 -10.84
CA LYS A 38 30.01 3.14 -9.54
C LYS A 38 29.56 4.59 -9.76
N LYS A 39 28.49 4.77 -10.55
CA LYS A 39 27.79 6.06 -10.66
C LYS A 39 27.14 6.28 -9.30
N SER A 40 27.85 7.06 -8.48
CA SER A 40 27.43 7.53 -7.17
C SER A 40 25.91 7.59 -7.02
N GLU A 41 25.34 6.59 -6.34
CA GLU A 41 24.10 6.79 -5.59
C GLU A 41 24.43 7.88 -4.58
N LYS A 42 24.26 9.14 -5.02
CA LYS A 42 24.19 10.29 -4.15
C LYS A 42 23.14 9.93 -3.12
N LYS A 43 23.60 9.57 -1.91
CA LYS A 43 22.75 9.38 -0.74
C LYS A 43 21.72 10.52 -0.76
N PRO A 44 20.41 10.22 -0.66
CA PRO A 44 19.38 11.25 -0.72
C PRO A 44 19.76 12.33 0.29
N LYS A 45 20.06 13.53 -0.22
CA LYS A 45 20.27 14.71 0.63
C LYS A 45 19.10 14.73 1.60
N LYS A 46 19.36 14.88 2.91
CA LYS A 46 18.32 15.00 3.95
C LYS A 46 17.26 15.97 3.42
N GLU A 47 16.17 15.39 2.95
CA GLU A 47 15.08 16.15 2.38
C GLU A 47 14.48 16.91 3.55
N GLY A 48 14.51 18.24 3.48
CA GLY A 48 14.04 19.06 4.59
C GLY A 48 12.59 18.73 4.91
N ALA A 49 12.20 18.77 6.18
CA ALA A 49 10.83 18.48 6.60
C ALA A 49 9.76 19.29 5.85
N ARG A 50 10.12 20.49 5.36
CA ARG A 50 9.27 21.32 4.50
C ARG A 50 9.00 20.71 3.13
N GLU A 51 10.03 20.15 2.49
CA GLU A 51 9.91 19.52 1.17
C GLU A 51 9.07 18.25 1.23
N LEU A 52 9.26 17.44 2.29
CA LEU A 52 8.43 16.25 2.52
C LEU A 52 6.95 16.61 2.72
N LYS A 53 6.65 17.68 3.45
CA LYS A 53 5.27 18.18 3.61
C LYS A 53 4.68 18.66 2.29
N ARG A 54 5.48 19.35 1.46
CA ARG A 54 5.07 19.81 0.12
C ARG A 54 4.70 18.63 -0.78
N ARG A 55 5.56 17.60 -0.85
CA ARG A 55 5.29 16.39 -1.64
C ARG A 55 4.04 15.64 -1.18
N LYS A 56 3.86 15.47 0.14
CA LYS A 56 2.63 14.86 0.67
C LYS A 56 1.37 15.62 0.27
N LYS A 57 1.42 16.95 0.27
CA LYS A 57 0.28 17.77 -0.15
C LYS A 57 0.00 17.60 -1.65
N GLU A 58 1.03 17.52 -2.49
CA GLU A 58 0.90 17.28 -3.93
C GLU A 58 0.37 15.87 -4.24
N GLU A 59 0.82 14.86 -3.49
CA GLU A 59 0.31 13.49 -3.58
C GLU A 59 -1.19 13.44 -3.25
N ILE A 60 -1.61 14.07 -2.14
CA ILE A 60 -3.02 14.15 -1.76
C ILE A 60 -3.85 14.91 -2.80
N ALA A 61 -3.34 16.02 -3.35
CA ALA A 61 -4.03 16.78 -4.38
C ALA A 61 -4.21 15.99 -5.69
N THR A 62 -3.20 15.21 -6.07
CA THR A 62 -3.26 14.34 -7.25
C THR A 62 -4.29 13.23 -7.05
N LEU A 63 -4.25 12.58 -5.89
CA LEU A 63 -5.16 11.49 -5.56
C LEU A 63 -6.61 11.99 -5.38
N SER A 64 -6.79 13.21 -4.86
CA SER A 64 -8.09 13.91 -4.82
C SER A 64 -8.68 14.08 -6.23
N LYS A 65 -7.88 14.55 -7.19
CA LYS A 65 -8.31 14.67 -8.60
C LYS A 65 -8.64 13.31 -9.22
N GLU A 66 -7.86 12.28 -8.92
CA GLU A 66 -8.08 10.92 -9.44
C GLU A 66 -9.40 10.33 -8.92
N ILE A 67 -9.66 10.43 -7.62
CA ILE A 67 -10.92 10.02 -7.00
C ILE A 67 -12.09 10.79 -7.63
N TYR A 68 -11.98 12.12 -7.76
CA TYR A 68 -13.00 12.94 -8.43
C TYR A 68 -13.27 12.44 -9.86
N THR A 69 -12.20 12.22 -10.63
CA THR A 69 -12.28 11.74 -12.01
C THR A 69 -13.03 10.43 -12.10
N MET A 70 -12.71 9.47 -11.24
CA MET A 70 -13.37 8.17 -11.20
C MET A 70 -14.88 8.30 -10.96
N PHE A 71 -15.30 9.07 -9.95
CA PHE A 71 -16.72 9.23 -9.62
C PHE A 71 -17.51 9.95 -10.72
N VAL A 72 -17.00 11.08 -11.22
CA VAL A 72 -17.71 11.87 -12.23
C VAL A 72 -17.70 11.18 -13.60
N LYS A 73 -16.58 10.56 -13.99
CA LYS A 73 -16.50 9.78 -15.23
C LYS A 73 -17.52 8.63 -15.22
N ARG A 74 -17.63 7.90 -14.10
CA ARG A 74 -18.63 6.83 -13.95
C ARG A 74 -20.07 7.34 -14.13
N SER A 75 -20.39 8.50 -13.54
CA SER A 75 -21.71 9.13 -13.70
C SER A 75 -21.99 9.57 -15.16
N LEU A 76 -20.99 10.11 -15.85
CA LEU A 76 -21.12 10.54 -17.25
C LEU A 76 -21.24 9.35 -18.21
N LEU A 77 -20.48 8.28 -18.00
CA LEU A 77 -20.59 7.04 -18.76
C LEU A 77 -21.96 6.38 -18.57
N ALA A 78 -22.50 6.38 -17.35
CA ALA A 78 -23.85 5.89 -17.07
C ALA A 78 -24.93 6.71 -17.80
N SER A 79 -24.63 7.96 -18.16
CA SER A 79 -25.51 8.82 -18.98
C SER A 79 -25.36 8.56 -20.49
N GLY A 80 -24.59 7.55 -20.90
CA GLY A 80 -24.40 7.17 -22.31
C GLY A 80 -23.35 7.98 -23.07
N LEU A 81 -22.52 8.78 -22.38
CA LEU A 81 -21.44 9.52 -23.06
C LEU A 81 -20.28 8.61 -23.44
N SER A 82 -19.60 8.97 -24.53
CA SER A 82 -18.31 8.37 -24.89
C SER A 82 -17.24 8.67 -23.83
N GLU A 83 -16.29 7.76 -23.67
CA GLU A 83 -15.21 7.87 -22.68
C GLU A 83 -14.35 9.13 -22.85
N GLU A 84 -14.01 9.47 -24.10
CA GLU A 84 -13.23 10.67 -24.43
C GLU A 84 -13.99 11.96 -24.09
N GLU A 85 -15.30 11.97 -24.32
CA GLU A 85 -16.16 13.11 -24.01
C GLU A 85 -16.34 13.26 -22.50
N ALA A 86 -16.50 12.14 -21.79
CA ALA A 86 -16.58 12.11 -20.35
C ALA A 86 -15.32 12.69 -19.71
N GLU A 87 -14.12 12.30 -20.16
CA GLU A 87 -12.86 12.79 -19.61
C GLU A 87 -12.68 14.30 -19.82
N LYS A 88 -12.98 14.81 -21.03
CA LYS A 88 -12.98 16.26 -21.31
C LYS A 88 -13.96 17.01 -20.40
N LYS A 89 -15.14 16.45 -20.13
CA LYS A 89 -16.14 17.05 -19.22
C LYS A 89 -15.68 17.01 -17.76
N VAL A 90 -15.06 15.92 -17.31
CA VAL A 90 -14.48 15.82 -15.96
C VAL A 90 -13.43 16.91 -15.74
N ASP A 91 -12.47 17.07 -16.66
CA ASP A 91 -11.41 18.08 -16.52
C ASP A 91 -11.98 19.51 -16.48
N LYS A 92 -13.00 19.80 -17.31
CA LYS A 92 -13.71 21.08 -17.26
C LYS A 92 -14.40 21.29 -15.91
N ARG A 93 -15.09 20.27 -15.40
CA ARG A 93 -15.78 20.35 -14.09
C ARG A 93 -14.79 20.48 -12.94
N TRP A 94 -13.66 19.79 -12.95
CA TRP A 94 -12.62 19.93 -11.93
C TRP A 94 -11.99 21.33 -11.89
N LYS A 95 -11.74 21.93 -13.07
CA LYS A 95 -11.23 23.30 -13.18
C LYS A 95 -12.24 24.32 -12.64
N LYS A 96 -13.54 24.14 -12.95
CA LYS A 96 -14.64 24.97 -12.45
C LYS A 96 -15.03 24.66 -10.99
N ALA A 97 -14.60 23.53 -10.43
CA ALA A 97 -14.98 23.11 -9.10
C ALA A 97 -14.50 24.11 -8.04
N GLY A 98 -15.44 24.52 -7.18
CA GLY A 98 -15.18 25.37 -6.03
C GLY A 98 -14.26 24.71 -5.01
N HIS A 99 -13.78 25.50 -4.07
CA HIS A 99 -12.89 25.03 -3.00
C HIS A 99 -13.53 23.92 -2.15
N GLU A 100 -14.83 24.03 -1.85
CA GLU A 100 -15.56 23.07 -1.02
C GLU A 100 -15.53 21.65 -1.59
N VAL A 101 -15.81 21.52 -2.89
CA VAL A 101 -15.74 20.22 -3.60
C VAL A 101 -14.32 19.65 -3.48
N LYS A 102 -13.29 20.46 -3.74
CA LYS A 102 -11.90 20.01 -3.67
C LYS A 102 -11.51 19.54 -2.27
N VAL A 103 -11.98 20.21 -1.21
CA VAL A 103 -11.74 19.80 0.18
C VAL A 103 -12.35 18.44 0.49
N VAL A 104 -13.58 18.17 0.03
CA VAL A 104 -14.21 16.84 0.22
C VAL A 104 -13.37 15.73 -0.41
N TYR A 105 -12.91 15.93 -1.65
CA TYR A 105 -12.07 14.94 -2.32
C TYR A 105 -10.64 14.87 -1.77
N GLU A 106 -10.09 15.95 -1.21
CA GLU A 106 -8.83 15.93 -0.45
C GLU A 106 -8.97 15.12 0.85
N GLN A 107 -10.10 15.21 1.55
CA GLN A 107 -10.37 14.37 2.72
C GLN A 107 -10.50 12.89 2.35
N LEU A 108 -11.22 12.58 1.26
CA LEU A 108 -11.28 11.21 0.73
C LEU A 108 -9.88 10.71 0.35
N ALA A 109 -9.07 11.55 -0.28
CA ALA A 109 -7.70 11.21 -0.65
C ALA A 109 -6.80 10.97 0.57
N TYR A 110 -6.99 11.74 1.63
CA TYR A 110 -6.31 11.52 2.90
C TYR A 110 -6.72 10.20 3.54
N ILE A 111 -8.03 9.91 3.58
CA ILE A 111 -8.56 8.64 4.10
C ILE A 111 -7.98 7.47 3.30
N GLU A 112 -8.01 7.53 1.97
CA GLU A 112 -7.44 6.52 1.07
C GLU A 112 -5.93 6.33 1.35
N SER A 113 -5.18 7.44 1.43
CA SER A 113 -3.74 7.42 1.72
C SER A 113 -3.41 6.77 3.07
N VAL A 114 -4.25 7.01 4.09
CA VAL A 114 -4.09 6.48 5.44
C VAL A 114 -4.54 5.03 5.54
N LEU A 115 -5.71 4.69 5.00
CA LEU A 115 -6.33 3.36 5.12
C LEU A 115 -5.68 2.34 4.19
N ILE A 116 -5.48 2.71 2.93
CA ILE A 116 -4.86 1.79 1.95
C ILE A 116 -3.35 1.79 2.14
N GLY A 117 -2.78 2.88 2.68
CA GLY A 117 -1.34 3.06 2.79
C GLY A 117 -0.75 3.27 1.41
N ASN A 118 0.18 4.22 1.30
CA ASN A 118 0.94 4.50 0.07
C ASN A 118 1.34 3.16 -0.58
N ALA A 119 0.87 2.86 -1.80
CA ALA A 119 0.90 1.48 -2.35
C ALA A 119 2.32 0.87 -2.34
N ALA A 120 3.36 1.71 -2.37
CA ALA A 120 4.76 1.33 -2.17
C ALA A 120 5.05 0.78 -0.75
N VAL A 121 4.49 1.38 0.30
CA VAL A 121 4.57 0.90 1.69
C VAL A 121 3.84 -0.44 1.82
N MET A 122 2.67 -0.60 1.20
CA MET A 122 1.98 -1.89 1.18
C MET A 122 2.76 -2.97 0.42
N LYS A 123 3.38 -2.64 -0.72
CA LYS A 123 4.28 -3.57 -1.43
C LYS A 123 5.48 -3.96 -0.56
N LYS A 124 6.06 -3.02 0.18
CA LYS A 124 7.17 -3.29 1.11
C LYS A 124 6.72 -4.15 2.30
N LYS A 125 5.54 -3.88 2.88
CA LYS A 125 4.95 -4.67 3.95
C LYS A 125 4.62 -6.08 3.48
N ARG A 126 3.98 -6.24 2.31
CA ARG A 126 3.73 -7.55 1.68
C ARG A 126 5.03 -8.30 1.45
N LYS A 127 6.08 -7.65 0.92
CA LYS A 127 7.40 -8.29 0.72
C LYS A 127 8.05 -8.71 2.04
N ALA A 128 7.94 -7.88 3.08
CA ALA A 128 8.44 -8.19 4.41
C ALA A 128 7.67 -9.35 5.07
N ASP A 129 6.34 -9.36 4.93
CA ASP A 129 5.47 -10.45 5.39
C ASP A 129 5.79 -11.75 4.65
N THR A 130 5.97 -11.70 3.32
CA THR A 130 6.40 -12.87 2.53
C THR A 130 7.79 -13.36 2.95
N SER A 131 8.75 -12.46 3.18
CA SER A 131 10.07 -12.89 3.66
C SER A 131 10.00 -13.53 5.05
N ARG A 132 9.17 -12.99 5.95
CA ARG A 132 9.01 -13.51 7.31
C ARG A 132 8.37 -14.89 7.32
N ARG A 133 7.37 -15.15 6.47
CA ARG A 133 6.81 -16.51 6.25
C ARG A 133 7.87 -17.49 5.76
N LYS A 134 8.68 -17.08 4.77
CA LYS A 134 9.76 -17.92 4.21
C LYS A 134 10.84 -18.25 5.24
N GLU A 135 11.11 -17.37 6.20
CA GLU A 135 12.01 -17.66 7.31
C GLU A 135 11.46 -18.76 8.23
N ASP A 136 10.15 -18.73 8.53
CA ASP A 136 9.49 -19.72 9.39
C ASP A 136 9.30 -21.10 8.70
N TRP A 137 9.57 -21.21 7.39
CA TRP A 137 9.55 -22.47 6.63
C TRP A 137 10.92 -23.15 6.53
N HIS A 138 11.99 -22.49 6.98
CA HIS A 138 13.33 -23.04 6.85
C HIS A 138 13.80 -23.65 8.19
N PRO A 139 14.09 -24.96 8.28
CA PRO A 139 14.44 -25.63 9.53
C PRO A 139 15.61 -24.97 10.28
N TYR A 140 16.67 -24.61 9.55
CA TYR A 140 17.82 -23.91 10.13
C TYR A 140 17.47 -22.52 10.69
N LEU A 141 16.57 -21.77 10.06
CA LEU A 141 16.20 -20.43 10.54
C LEU A 141 15.32 -20.52 11.79
N LEU A 142 14.45 -21.54 11.88
CA LEU A 142 13.74 -21.88 13.11
C LEU A 142 14.70 -22.23 14.24
N PHE A 143 15.73 -23.04 13.95
CA PHE A 143 16.79 -23.34 14.91
C PHE A 143 17.52 -22.06 15.36
N CYS A 144 17.90 -21.19 14.42
CA CYS A 144 18.53 -19.92 14.75
C CYS A 144 17.63 -19.08 15.67
N LYS A 145 16.33 -18.99 15.40
CA LYS A 145 15.36 -18.25 16.21
C LYS A 145 15.32 -18.73 17.66
N VAL A 146 15.34 -20.05 17.87
CA VAL A 146 15.29 -20.65 19.22
C VAL A 146 16.62 -20.53 19.95
N LYS A 147 17.75 -20.72 19.25
CA LYS A 147 19.07 -20.84 19.89
C LYS A 147 19.88 -19.55 19.92
N ARG A 148 19.45 -18.50 19.19
CA ARG A 148 20.15 -17.21 19.13
C ARG A 148 20.31 -16.59 20.51
N ASP A 149 19.25 -16.56 21.33
CA ASP A 149 19.30 -15.90 22.63
C ASP A 149 20.26 -16.64 23.58
N SER A 150 20.31 -17.97 23.50
CA SER A 150 21.30 -18.77 24.22
C SER A 150 22.73 -18.37 23.86
N VAL A 151 23.03 -18.20 22.57
CA VAL A 151 24.38 -17.82 22.10
C VAL A 151 24.71 -16.35 22.44
N VAL A 152 23.72 -15.47 22.44
CA VAL A 152 23.91 -14.06 22.85
C VAL A 152 24.19 -13.95 24.34
N ASN A 153 23.52 -14.76 25.16
CA ASN A 153 23.75 -14.81 26.61
C ASN A 153 25.15 -15.35 26.97
N ASP A 154 25.76 -16.15 26.10
CA ASP A 154 27.16 -16.59 26.23
C ASP A 154 28.17 -15.45 25.96
N GLY A 155 27.71 -14.20 25.77
CA GLY A 155 28.54 -13.02 25.52
C GLY A 155 28.98 -12.85 24.06
N ILE A 156 28.56 -13.74 23.16
CA ILE A 156 28.87 -13.67 21.75
C ILE A 156 27.88 -12.70 21.07
N SER A 157 28.38 -11.67 20.39
CA SER A 157 27.52 -10.66 19.75
C SER A 157 27.79 -10.52 18.25
N GLY A 158 26.84 -9.87 17.55
CA GLY A 158 26.97 -9.53 16.13
C GLY A 158 27.08 -10.72 15.19
N SER A 159 28.05 -10.67 14.27
CA SER A 159 28.25 -11.69 13.22
C SER A 159 28.80 -13.02 13.75
N ALA A 160 29.42 -13.02 14.93
CA ALA A 160 29.96 -14.22 15.57
C ALA A 160 28.84 -15.20 16.00
N VAL A 161 27.67 -14.67 16.38
CA VAL A 161 26.48 -15.47 16.75
C VAL A 161 26.06 -16.38 15.59
N MET A 162 25.98 -15.84 14.37
CA MET A 162 25.56 -16.62 13.20
C MET A 162 26.57 -17.71 12.84
N LYS A 163 27.88 -17.45 13.01
CA LYS A 163 28.92 -18.46 12.81
C LYS A 163 28.79 -19.59 13.82
N ARG A 164 28.57 -19.27 15.09
CA ARG A 164 28.38 -20.27 16.16
C ARG A 164 27.13 -21.12 15.91
N LEU A 165 26.01 -20.50 15.55
CA LEU A 165 24.76 -21.21 15.21
C LEU A 165 24.95 -22.15 14.01
N SER A 166 25.71 -21.73 12.99
CA SER A 166 26.02 -22.56 11.82
C SER A 166 26.79 -23.83 12.21
N VAL A 167 27.75 -23.72 13.12
CA VAL A 167 28.50 -24.86 13.65
C VAL A 167 27.62 -25.76 14.51
N MET A 168 26.83 -25.18 15.41
CA MET A 168 25.90 -25.94 16.26
C MET A 168 24.91 -26.75 15.41
N TRP A 169 24.36 -26.15 14.35
CA TRP A 169 23.44 -26.85 13.45
C TRP A 169 24.06 -28.07 12.76
N LYS A 170 25.32 -27.95 12.30
CA LYS A 170 26.05 -29.07 11.69
C LYS A 170 26.31 -30.20 12.68
N ASN A 171 26.49 -29.86 13.96
CA ASN A 171 26.75 -30.82 15.03
C ASN A 171 25.49 -31.41 15.66
N LEU A 172 24.29 -30.94 15.31
CA LEU A 172 23.04 -31.53 15.79
C LEU A 172 22.86 -32.94 15.24
N SER A 173 22.33 -33.83 16.09
CA SER A 173 21.90 -35.16 15.68
C SER A 173 20.75 -35.10 14.67
N ASP A 174 20.62 -36.13 13.83
CA ASP A 174 19.54 -36.17 12.84
C ASP A 174 18.15 -36.16 13.49
N LYS A 175 18.01 -36.75 14.68
CA LYS A 175 16.75 -36.72 15.46
C LYS A 175 16.35 -35.30 15.86
N GLU A 176 17.31 -34.50 16.34
CA GLU A 176 17.04 -33.11 16.71
C GLU A 176 16.81 -32.23 15.48
N ARG A 177 17.53 -32.50 14.39
CA ARG A 177 17.34 -31.82 13.12
C ARG A 177 15.95 -32.07 12.54
N GLU A 178 15.48 -33.32 12.63
CA GLU A 178 14.15 -33.72 12.17
C GLU A 178 13.04 -32.96 12.90
N LYS A 179 13.21 -32.67 14.20
CA LYS A 179 12.25 -31.84 14.95
C LYS A 179 12.02 -30.47 14.28
N TYR A 180 13.08 -29.82 13.81
CA TYR A 180 12.96 -28.54 13.11
C TYR A 180 12.41 -28.70 11.69
N THR A 181 12.68 -29.83 11.03
CA THR A 181 12.09 -30.17 9.72
C THR A 181 10.57 -30.35 9.82
N VAL A 182 10.09 -31.08 10.83
CA VAL A 182 8.65 -31.26 11.09
C VAL A 182 8.00 -29.93 11.43
N LEU A 183 8.63 -29.12 12.29
CA LEU A 183 8.11 -27.81 12.65
C LEU A 183 8.01 -26.86 11.43
N ALA A 184 9.02 -26.88 10.56
CA ALA A 184 9.02 -26.11 9.31
C ALA A 184 7.89 -26.54 8.37
N LYS A 185 7.66 -27.85 8.22
CA LYS A 185 6.55 -28.39 7.40
C LYS A 185 5.19 -27.96 7.96
N GLU A 186 5.01 -28.02 9.27
CA GLU A 186 3.77 -27.62 9.93
C GLU A 186 3.51 -26.11 9.81
N ASN A 187 4.54 -25.28 9.99
CA ASN A 187 4.41 -23.83 9.77
C ASN A 187 4.02 -23.51 8.33
N LYS A 188 4.65 -24.19 7.35
CA LYS A 188 4.28 -24.05 5.94
C LYS A 188 2.83 -24.41 5.68
N ARG A 189 2.34 -25.50 6.27
CA ARG A 189 0.94 -25.93 6.16
C ARG A 189 -0.01 -24.87 6.71
N LYS A 190 0.24 -24.37 7.93
CA LYS A 190 -0.58 -23.34 8.57
C LYS A 190 -0.61 -22.03 7.79
N ASP A 191 0.52 -21.60 7.26
CA ASP A 191 0.59 -20.36 6.47
C ASP A 191 -0.21 -20.47 5.17
N LEU A 192 -0.10 -21.60 4.44
CA LEU A 192 -0.88 -21.83 3.23
C LEU A 192 -2.39 -21.90 3.51
N GLU A 193 -2.79 -22.51 4.62
CA GLU A 193 -4.18 -22.56 5.05
C GLU A 193 -4.72 -21.16 5.38
N LYS A 194 -3.90 -20.33 6.04
CA LYS A 194 -4.25 -18.95 6.34
C LYS A 194 -4.36 -18.09 5.08
N GLU A 195 -3.44 -18.24 4.13
CA GLU A 195 -3.49 -17.54 2.84
C GLU A 195 -4.75 -17.92 2.05
N ALA A 196 -5.09 -19.21 1.99
CA ALA A 196 -6.32 -19.68 1.34
C ALA A 196 -7.58 -19.11 2.01
N ASN A 197 -7.58 -18.95 3.33
CA ASN A 197 -8.70 -18.36 4.05
C ASN A 197 -8.80 -16.84 3.85
N GLU A 198 -7.68 -16.12 3.84
CA GLU A 198 -7.62 -14.69 3.53
C GLU A 198 -8.10 -14.42 2.08
N GLU A 199 -7.70 -15.24 1.11
CA GLU A 199 -8.14 -15.14 -0.28
C GLU A 199 -9.64 -15.41 -0.43
N LYS A 200 -10.16 -16.45 0.25
CA LYS A 200 -11.61 -16.71 0.30
C LYS A 200 -12.38 -15.55 0.93
N ALA A 201 -11.86 -14.94 2.00
CA ALA A 201 -12.49 -13.79 2.64
C ALA A 201 -12.51 -12.55 1.73
N LEU A 202 -11.40 -12.27 1.03
CA LEU A 202 -11.33 -11.17 0.06
C LEU A 202 -12.26 -11.40 -1.14
N THR A 203 -12.33 -12.63 -1.62
CA THR A 203 -13.24 -13.02 -2.72
C THR A 203 -14.70 -12.90 -2.28
N ALA A 204 -15.05 -13.36 -1.07
CA ALA A 204 -16.40 -13.23 -0.53
C ALA A 204 -16.83 -11.76 -0.33
N LEU A 205 -15.91 -10.89 0.11
CA LEU A 205 -16.15 -9.44 0.20
C LEU A 205 -16.37 -8.82 -1.18
N SER A 206 -15.57 -9.20 -2.17
CA SER A 206 -15.71 -8.72 -3.55
C SER A 206 -17.06 -9.13 -4.16
N SER A 207 -17.46 -10.40 -3.99
CA SER A 207 -18.75 -10.91 -4.48
C SER A 207 -19.95 -10.21 -3.84
N ARG A 208 -19.85 -9.81 -2.57
CA ARG A 208 -20.94 -9.11 -1.86
C ARG A 208 -21.18 -7.68 -2.35
N ILE A 209 -20.16 -7.04 -2.93
CA ILE A 209 -20.28 -5.69 -3.50
C ILE A 209 -20.98 -5.73 -4.87
N ILE A 210 -20.81 -6.83 -5.62
CA ILE A 210 -21.34 -6.94 -6.99
C ILE A 210 -22.85 -7.27 -7.01
N THR A 211 -23.40 -7.94 -5.98
CA THR A 211 -24.81 -8.37 -5.98
C THR A 211 -25.81 -7.35 -5.42
N ASN A 212 -25.36 -6.17 -4.97
CA ASN A 212 -26.24 -5.21 -4.30
C ASN A 212 -26.87 -4.13 -5.22
N ASP A 213 -26.72 -4.21 -6.56
CA ASP A 213 -27.19 -3.13 -7.45
C ASP A 213 -28.39 -3.44 -8.34
N LEU A 214 -29.00 -4.63 -8.30
CA LEU A 214 -30.24 -4.88 -9.05
C LEU A 214 -31.22 -5.67 -8.18
N ASN A 215 -32.33 -5.02 -7.84
CA ASN A 215 -33.55 -5.58 -7.24
C ASN A 215 -33.72 -5.37 -5.72
N THR A 216 -33.81 -4.11 -5.29
CA THR A 216 -34.61 -3.77 -4.10
C THR A 216 -35.82 -2.94 -4.56
N PRO A 217 -37.01 -3.53 -4.75
CA PRO A 217 -38.23 -2.73 -4.82
C PRO A 217 -38.45 -2.05 -3.48
N SER A 218 -38.53 -0.72 -3.53
CA SER A 218 -38.95 0.16 -2.46
C SER A 218 -40.21 -0.39 -1.77
N SER A 219 -40.04 -1.03 -0.61
CA SER A 219 -41.10 -1.24 0.35
C SER A 219 -40.98 -0.16 1.41
N GLN A 220 -41.86 0.83 1.29
CA GLN A 220 -42.16 1.76 2.38
C GLN A 220 -42.71 0.95 3.56
N GLN A 221 -41.87 0.71 4.56
CA GLN A 221 -42.32 0.27 5.88
C GLN A 221 -42.07 1.43 6.83
N ASN A 222 -43.17 2.09 7.21
CA ASN A 222 -43.25 3.04 8.30
C ASN A 222 -42.71 2.40 9.58
N LEU A 223 -41.52 2.80 10.00
CA LEU A 223 -41.01 2.54 11.35
C LEU A 223 -41.08 3.85 12.13
N THR A 224 -42.13 3.98 12.93
CA THR A 224 -42.24 4.95 14.01
C THR A 224 -41.16 4.64 15.04
N ILE A 225 -40.08 5.41 15.03
CA ILE A 225 -39.05 5.38 16.07
C ILE A 225 -39.42 6.43 17.14
N PRO A 226 -39.41 6.08 18.44
CA PRO A 226 -39.63 7.05 19.50
C PRO A 226 -38.49 8.06 19.57
N VAL A 227 -38.88 9.34 19.57
CA VAL A 227 -38.02 10.50 19.80
C VAL A 227 -37.27 10.33 21.13
N VAL A 228 -35.97 10.03 21.04
CA VAL A 228 -35.03 10.28 22.13
C VAL A 228 -34.26 11.54 21.75
N SER A 229 -34.57 12.60 22.47
CA SER A 229 -33.90 13.89 22.43
C SER A 229 -32.44 13.74 22.85
N ALA A 230 -31.52 13.79 21.89
CA ALA A 230 -30.10 14.03 22.15
C ALA A 230 -29.39 14.55 20.88
N LEU A 231 -29.13 15.86 20.89
CA LEU A 231 -28.04 16.60 20.25
C LEU A 231 -27.85 16.45 18.72
N PRO A 232 -28.04 17.55 17.94
CA PRO A 232 -27.84 17.55 16.50
C PRO A 232 -26.34 17.57 16.18
N ILE A 233 -25.81 16.46 15.67
CA ILE A 233 -24.61 16.45 14.83
C ILE A 233 -25.10 16.68 13.39
N PRO A 234 -24.73 17.78 12.70
CA PRO A 234 -25.14 17.99 11.32
C PRO A 234 -24.34 17.07 10.37
N MET A 235 -24.78 15.81 10.26
CA MET A 235 -24.39 14.89 9.20
C MET A 235 -25.30 15.12 7.99
N ASN A 236 -25.20 16.30 7.36
CA ASN A 236 -25.98 16.61 6.15
C ASN A 236 -25.19 17.49 5.17
N ILE A 237 -24.05 16.99 4.67
CA ILE A 237 -23.25 17.67 3.61
C ILE A 237 -23.07 16.77 2.37
N VAL A 238 -23.77 15.62 2.26
CA VAL A 238 -23.58 14.69 1.11
C VAL A 238 -24.84 14.49 0.26
N THR A 239 -25.86 15.31 0.40
CA THR A 239 -27.00 15.31 -0.53
C THR A 239 -27.27 16.72 -1.03
N GLU A 240 -27.32 16.85 -2.35
CA GLU A 240 -27.60 18.06 -3.14
C GLU A 240 -26.42 19.01 -3.43
N ILE A 241 -25.36 18.48 -4.05
CA ILE A 241 -24.74 19.26 -5.13
C ILE A 241 -25.58 18.99 -6.38
N ASN A 242 -26.63 19.80 -6.54
CA ASN A 242 -27.46 19.83 -7.73
C ASN A 242 -26.59 20.21 -8.94
N LEU A 243 -26.22 19.23 -9.76
CA LEU A 243 -25.33 19.37 -10.92
C LEU A 243 -26.08 19.81 -12.20
N ASN A 244 -27.30 20.34 -12.09
CA ASN A 244 -28.17 20.67 -13.23
C ASN A 244 -28.39 22.16 -13.52
N GLU A 245 -27.53 23.08 -13.05
CA GLU A 245 -27.72 24.52 -13.31
C GLU A 245 -26.59 25.17 -14.15
N GLU A 246 -26.55 24.83 -15.44
CA GLU A 246 -26.01 25.64 -16.56
C GLU A 246 -26.90 25.22 -17.76
N MET A 247 -27.64 26.04 -18.52
CA MET A 247 -27.57 27.47 -18.81
C MET A 247 -28.95 27.95 -19.29
N ASN A 248 -29.47 29.03 -18.71
CA ASN A 248 -30.42 29.91 -19.39
C ASN A 248 -29.98 31.36 -19.11
N LEU A 249 -28.92 31.79 -19.81
CA LEU A 249 -28.44 33.16 -19.78
C LEU A 249 -29.31 34.01 -20.72
N SER A 250 -30.47 34.40 -20.23
CA SER A 250 -31.18 35.56 -20.76
C SER A 250 -30.68 36.78 -19.99
N ILE A 251 -30.00 37.68 -20.69
CA ILE A 251 -29.44 38.93 -20.16
C ILE A 251 -30.54 40.00 -20.25
N PRO A 252 -31.13 40.49 -19.13
CA PRO A 252 -31.75 41.80 -19.14
C PRO A 252 -30.68 42.85 -18.83
N SER A 253 -30.37 43.63 -19.86
CA SER A 253 -29.70 44.92 -19.73
C SER A 253 -30.41 45.81 -18.72
N ARG A 254 -29.58 46.61 -18.02
CA ARG A 254 -29.85 47.99 -17.58
C ARG A 254 -30.32 48.17 -16.13
N LEU A 255 -29.36 48.50 -15.26
CA LEU A 255 -29.57 49.43 -14.14
C LEU A 255 -28.34 50.34 -13.93
N PRO A 256 -28.54 51.55 -13.37
CA PRO A 256 -27.77 52.77 -13.65
C PRO A 256 -26.49 52.95 -12.80
N PRO A 257 -25.64 53.95 -13.14
CA PRO A 257 -24.36 54.16 -12.46
C PRO A 257 -24.55 54.74 -11.04
N THR A 258 -24.06 54.02 -10.03
CA THR A 258 -23.95 54.53 -8.67
C THR A 258 -22.64 55.30 -8.52
N THR A 259 -22.82 56.57 -8.20
CA THR A 259 -21.84 57.58 -7.86
C THR A 259 -20.81 57.13 -6.81
N ILE A 260 -19.58 57.53 -7.10
CA ILE A 260 -18.33 57.41 -6.33
C ILE A 260 -18.46 58.00 -4.91
N GLN A 261 -17.95 57.28 -3.91
CA GLN A 261 -17.45 57.90 -2.68
C GLN A 261 -16.22 57.12 -2.15
N PRO A 262 -15.04 57.75 -1.98
CA PRO A 262 -13.89 57.15 -1.31
C PRO A 262 -13.83 57.61 0.15
N SER A 263 -13.63 56.70 1.09
CA SER A 263 -13.35 57.08 2.48
C SER A 263 -12.51 56.04 3.22
N LEU A 264 -11.25 56.44 3.41
CA LEU A 264 -10.44 56.31 4.63
C LEU A 264 -9.98 54.91 5.09
N GLN A 265 -8.65 54.73 4.98
CA GLN A 265 -7.87 53.80 5.78
C GLN A 265 -7.97 54.11 7.29
N PRO A 266 -7.66 53.12 8.14
CA PRO A 266 -6.72 53.38 9.22
C PRO A 266 -5.58 52.36 9.26
N SER A 267 -4.37 52.92 9.31
CA SER A 267 -3.15 52.29 9.77
C SER A 267 -3.28 51.82 11.22
N LEU A 268 -2.92 50.57 11.51
CA LEU A 268 -2.52 50.18 12.87
C LEU A 268 -1.24 49.36 12.84
N GLN A 269 -0.32 49.83 13.68
CA GLN A 269 1.07 49.46 13.82
C GLN A 269 1.26 48.23 14.71
N SER A 270 2.37 47.55 14.43
CA SER A 270 3.33 46.90 15.35
C SER A 270 2.85 46.24 16.65
N SER A 271 3.22 44.96 16.81
CA SER A 271 3.93 44.48 18.01
C SER A 271 4.56 43.12 17.76
N ILE A 272 5.88 43.08 17.67
CA ILE A 272 6.70 41.86 17.62
C ILE A 272 7.16 41.57 19.05
N PRO A 273 6.83 40.42 19.67
CA PRO A 273 7.44 40.05 20.93
C PRO A 273 8.86 39.48 20.72
N ARG A 274 9.80 40.05 21.49
CA ARG A 274 11.22 39.70 21.58
C ARG A 274 11.44 38.23 21.95
N THR A 275 12.39 37.63 21.24
CA THR A 275 13.08 36.37 21.56
C THR A 275 13.73 36.42 22.95
N ILE A 276 13.34 35.49 23.82
CA ILE A 276 14.03 35.20 25.09
C ILE A 276 15.12 34.16 24.79
N ALA A 277 16.38 34.53 25.04
CA ALA A 277 17.53 33.64 24.96
C ALA A 277 17.59 32.69 26.18
N PRO A 278 18.03 31.44 26.03
CA PRO A 278 18.22 30.52 27.14
C PRO A 278 19.56 30.77 27.89
N PRO A 279 19.63 30.49 29.20
CA PRO A 279 20.83 30.66 30.01
C PRO A 279 21.87 29.55 29.74
N ALA A 280 23.14 29.92 29.92
CA ALA A 280 24.32 29.06 29.76
C ALA A 280 24.42 27.96 30.84
N PRO A 281 25.02 26.79 30.53
CA PRO A 281 25.27 25.74 31.52
C PRO A 281 26.47 26.09 32.41
N SER A 282 26.21 26.18 33.71
CA SER A 282 27.21 26.23 34.78
C SER A 282 27.96 24.90 34.86
N GLY A 283 29.29 24.98 34.86
CA GLY A 283 30.18 23.85 35.05
C GLY A 283 30.04 23.19 36.42
N SER A 284 30.11 21.86 36.42
CA SER A 284 30.34 21.04 37.60
C SER A 284 31.66 20.32 37.41
N MET A 285 32.68 20.90 38.05
CA MET A 285 33.98 20.31 38.32
C MET A 285 33.79 19.41 39.54
N SER A 286 34.02 18.10 39.42
CA SER A 286 34.18 17.22 40.57
C SER A 286 35.30 16.22 40.32
N GLN A 287 36.01 16.00 41.41
CA GLN A 287 37.33 15.40 41.60
C GLN A 287 37.38 13.90 41.35
#